data_AF-A0A2P5A147-F1
#
_entry.id   AF-A0A2P5A147-F1
#
_cell.length_a   1.000
_cell.length_b   1.000
_cell.length_c   1.000
_cell.angle_alpha   90.00
_cell.angle_beta   90.00
_cell.angle_gamma   90.00
#
_symmetry.space_group_name_H-M   'P 1'
#
loop_
_entity.id
_entity.type
_entity.pdbx_description
1 polymer ?
#
loop_
_entity_poly.entity_id
_entity_poly.type
_entity_poly.pdbx_seq_one_letter_code
_entity_poly.pdbx_strand_id
1 'polypeptide(L)'
;MKPSPRSVAKLMAPKPKPIPKPPSSRPHLFKNRMALGAYIADPESYPASVVIYHNADFVVIHDKFPKATVHTLLLPRSPRHSLLHPFEALKDEEFLAKVKIEVEKLKVLAAGELQRRLGAFSRADAAREAVLNGETEVLDDDGGQRKGETTAKTEDEGEDKDRDKDKQPKLPSGRDWAAEIKCGVHAVPSMGHLHIHVLSRDMHSPAMKHRKHYNSFNTPFLVDVADFPLESDDLRRGPREEGFMRRDLVCWRCGENFGNRFKELKEHLEKEFEEWKRE
;
A
#
# COMPACT_ATOMS: atom_id res chain seq x y z
N MET A 1 31.90 82.48 -0.40
CA MET A 1 31.48 82.05 0.96
C MET A 1 30.79 80.70 0.84
N LYS A 2 31.38 79.63 1.37
CA LYS A 2 30.79 78.28 1.41
C LYS A 2 30.13 78.05 2.76
N PRO A 3 28.96 77.41 2.80
CA PRO A 3 28.64 76.40 3.81
C PRO A 3 28.33 75.06 3.13
N SER A 4 29.25 74.10 3.26
CA SER A 4 29.16 72.86 4.07
C SER A 4 27.99 71.92 3.72
N PRO A 5 28.27 70.67 3.28
CA PRO A 5 27.27 69.67 2.94
C PRO A 5 27.07 68.61 4.03
N ARG A 6 25.97 67.85 3.90
CA ARG A 6 25.65 66.56 4.58
C ARG A 6 25.19 66.71 6.04
N SER A 7 24.35 65.86 6.59
CA SER A 7 23.54 64.75 6.10
C SER A 7 22.62 64.38 7.26
N VAL A 8 21.45 63.86 6.92
CA VAL A 8 20.60 62.99 7.73
C VAL A 8 21.35 62.22 8.82
N ALA A 9 21.12 62.60 10.08
CA ALA A 9 21.50 61.83 11.25
C ALA A 9 20.30 61.79 12.20
N LYS A 10 19.37 60.86 11.95
CA LYS A 10 18.56 60.28 13.02
C LYS A 10 18.76 58.77 13.00
N LEU A 11 19.76 58.39 13.81
CA LEU A 11 20.06 57.09 14.39
C LEU A 11 18.78 56.25 14.57
N MET A 12 18.69 55.07 13.96
CA MET A 12 19.27 53.81 14.47
C MET A 12 18.70 53.42 15.84
N ALA A 13 17.41 53.07 15.89
CA ALA A 13 16.93 52.10 16.87
C ALA A 13 16.93 50.72 16.19
N PRO A 14 17.65 49.71 16.71
CA PRO A 14 17.56 48.36 16.18
C PRO A 14 16.13 47.84 16.37
N LYS A 15 15.54 47.30 15.28
CA LYS A 15 14.25 46.61 15.35
C LYS A 15 14.31 45.51 16.42
N PRO A 16 13.29 45.36 17.27
CA PRO A 16 13.25 44.27 18.24
C PRO A 16 13.42 42.94 17.50
N LYS A 17 14.42 42.15 17.94
CA LYS A 17 14.67 40.82 17.40
C LYS A 17 13.40 39.98 17.59
N PRO A 18 12.96 39.22 16.58
CA PRO A 18 11.84 38.31 16.75
C PRO A 18 12.18 37.34 17.89
N ILE A 19 11.25 37.22 18.84
CA ILE A 19 11.32 36.25 19.93
C ILE A 19 11.53 34.87 19.28
N PRO A 20 12.57 34.10 19.65
CA PRO A 20 12.74 32.77 19.12
C PRO A 20 11.50 31.96 19.48
N LYS A 21 10.81 31.45 18.45
CA LYS A 21 9.70 30.52 18.64
C LYS A 21 10.21 29.35 19.51
N PRO A 22 9.42 28.87 20.48
CA PRO A 22 9.81 27.70 21.27
C PRO A 22 10.20 26.58 20.30
N PRO A 23 11.25 25.80 20.59
CA PRO A 23 11.62 24.70 19.73
C PRO A 23 10.39 23.80 19.58
N SER A 24 9.87 23.72 18.36
CA SER A 24 8.91 22.71 17.95
C SER A 24 9.61 21.36 18.09
N SER A 25 9.63 20.80 19.28
CA SER A 25 10.27 19.52 19.62
C SER A 25 9.39 18.33 19.22
N ARG A 26 8.71 18.40 18.07
CA ARG A 26 8.46 17.17 17.34
C ARG A 26 9.78 16.86 16.65
N PRO A 27 10.56 15.85 17.10
CA PRO A 27 11.74 15.43 16.36
C PRO A 27 11.32 15.22 14.91
N HIS A 28 12.16 15.61 13.95
CA HIS A 28 11.97 15.25 12.54
C HIS A 28 12.05 13.72 12.44
N LEU A 29 10.94 13.05 12.74
CA LEU A 29 10.77 11.60 12.82
C LEU A 29 11.21 10.88 11.53
N PHE A 30 11.33 11.62 10.43
CA PHE A 30 11.55 11.11 9.07
C PHE A 30 12.95 11.34 8.49
N LYS A 31 13.94 11.82 9.27
CA LYS A 31 15.31 12.04 8.75
C LYS A 31 16.25 10.84 8.89
N ASN A 32 15.85 9.79 9.60
CA ASN A 32 16.69 8.61 9.85
C ASN A 32 16.01 7.35 9.27
N ARG A 33 16.79 6.32 8.91
CA ARG A 33 16.30 4.99 8.50
C ARG A 33 15.38 4.34 9.54
N MET A 34 15.29 4.91 10.75
CA MET A 34 14.47 4.47 11.87
C MET A 34 13.04 5.04 11.88
N ALA A 35 12.63 5.83 10.87
CA ALA A 35 11.34 6.53 10.90
C ALA A 35 10.11 5.63 11.10
N LEU A 36 10.16 4.38 10.63
CA LEU A 36 9.05 3.42 10.77
C LEU A 36 8.75 3.05 12.23
N GLY A 37 9.73 3.17 13.13
CA GLY A 37 9.54 2.87 14.55
C GLY A 37 8.48 3.73 15.23
N ALA A 38 8.21 4.92 14.68
CA ALA A 38 7.16 5.79 15.16
C ALA A 38 5.76 5.19 15.01
N TYR A 39 5.51 4.47 13.93
CA TYR A 39 4.23 3.79 13.69
C TYR A 39 4.07 2.56 14.60
N ILE A 40 5.18 1.90 14.92
CA ILE A 40 5.21 0.73 15.80
C ILE A 40 4.95 1.13 17.25
N ALA A 41 5.56 2.23 17.70
CA ALA A 41 5.53 2.67 19.09
C ALA A 41 4.14 3.16 19.53
N ASP A 42 3.45 3.92 18.67
CA ASP A 42 2.18 4.54 19.01
C ASP A 42 1.25 4.60 17.77
N PRO A 43 0.74 3.44 17.29
CA PRO A 43 -0.07 3.37 16.08
C PRO A 43 -1.40 4.14 16.19
N GLU A 44 -1.95 4.27 17.40
CA GLU A 44 -3.23 4.95 17.66
C GLU A 44 -3.13 6.47 17.49
N SER A 45 -1.91 7.03 17.58
CA SER A 45 -1.69 8.46 17.35
C SER A 45 -1.83 8.90 15.89
N TYR A 46 -2.02 7.96 14.96
CA TYR A 46 -2.12 8.22 13.53
C TYR A 46 -3.56 8.02 13.02
N PRO A 47 -4.02 8.82 12.05
CA PRO A 47 -5.31 8.61 11.42
C PRO A 47 -5.32 7.33 10.56
N ALA A 48 -6.53 6.84 10.25
CA ALA A 48 -6.76 5.68 9.38
C ALA A 48 -6.17 5.84 7.96
N SER A 49 -5.94 7.08 7.52
CA SER A 49 -5.25 7.38 6.24
C SER A 49 -3.76 7.07 6.25
N VAL A 50 -3.19 6.73 7.41
CA VAL A 50 -1.78 6.38 7.59
C VAL A 50 -1.65 4.96 8.15
N VAL A 51 -2.30 4.68 9.28
CA VAL A 51 -2.33 3.35 9.90
C VAL A 51 -3.66 2.69 9.54
N ILE A 52 -3.60 1.59 8.80
CA ILE A 52 -4.82 0.87 8.34
C ILE A 52 -5.44 0.15 9.53
N TYR A 53 -4.62 -0.62 10.26
CA TYR A 53 -4.99 -1.27 11.51
C TYR A 53 -3.73 -1.68 12.28
N HIS A 54 -3.91 -2.10 13.52
CA HIS A 54 -2.86 -2.72 14.33
C HIS A 54 -3.44 -3.77 15.28
N ASN A 55 -2.58 -4.68 15.72
CA ASN A 55 -2.89 -5.67 16.75
C ASN A 55 -1.68 -5.82 17.68
N ALA A 56 -1.68 -6.83 18.56
CA ALA A 56 -0.58 -7.05 19.51
C ALA A 56 0.78 -7.31 18.82
N ASP A 57 0.77 -7.95 17.65
CA ASP A 57 1.98 -8.40 16.97
C ASP A 57 2.43 -7.47 15.83
N PHE A 58 1.50 -6.75 15.20
CA PHE A 58 1.74 -6.02 13.95
C PHE A 58 1.06 -4.65 13.89
N VAL A 59 1.64 -3.77 13.08
CA VAL A 59 1.03 -2.52 12.61
C VAL A 59 1.03 -2.52 11.09
N VAL A 60 -0.09 -2.20 10.47
CA VAL A 60 -0.20 -2.05 9.01
C VAL A 60 -0.36 -0.58 8.66
N ILE A 61 0.47 -0.10 7.74
CA ILE A 61 0.44 1.30 7.28
C ILE A 61 0.36 1.40 5.77
N HIS A 62 -0.12 2.54 5.28
CA HIS A 62 0.09 2.95 3.89
C HIS A 62 1.54 3.41 3.69
N ASP A 63 2.20 2.94 2.63
CA ASP A 63 3.52 3.45 2.27
C ASP A 63 3.41 4.92 1.87
N LYS A 64 4.21 5.78 2.51
CA LYS A 64 4.22 7.23 2.26
C LYS A 64 4.64 7.60 0.83
N PHE A 65 5.40 6.74 0.17
CA PHE A 65 5.87 6.88 -1.20
C PHE A 65 5.49 5.62 -2.00
N PRO A 66 4.19 5.39 -2.24
CA PRO A 66 3.71 4.14 -2.83
C PRO A 66 4.34 3.89 -4.19
N LYS A 67 4.60 2.63 -4.53
CA LYS A 67 5.26 2.25 -5.80
C LYS A 67 4.28 1.66 -6.82
N ALA A 68 3.02 1.57 -6.43
CA ALA A 68 1.90 1.03 -7.18
C ALA A 68 0.61 1.71 -6.67
N THR A 69 -0.53 1.40 -7.30
CA THR A 69 -1.85 1.93 -6.94
C THR A 69 -2.19 1.71 -5.47
N VAL A 70 -1.94 0.50 -4.96
CA VAL A 70 -2.01 0.16 -3.54
C VAL A 70 -0.62 -0.28 -3.09
N HIS A 71 -0.10 0.34 -2.03
CA HIS A 71 1.15 -0.09 -1.42
C HIS A 71 1.07 0.11 0.10
N THR A 72 1.16 -1.01 0.81
CA THR A 72 1.07 -1.08 2.26
C THR A 72 2.31 -1.76 2.83
N LEU A 73 2.60 -1.48 4.09
CA LEU A 73 3.69 -2.10 4.83
C LEU A 73 3.14 -2.77 6.08
N LEU A 74 3.46 -4.04 6.27
CA LEU A 74 3.26 -4.77 7.51
C LEU A 74 4.52 -4.66 8.36
N LEU A 75 4.38 -4.10 9.56
CA LEU A 75 5.46 -3.79 10.50
C LEU A 75 5.34 -4.65 11.76
N PRO A 76 6.30 -5.55 12.03
CA PRO A 76 6.33 -6.32 13.27
C PRO A 76 6.59 -5.43 14.49
N ARG A 77 5.82 -5.63 15.55
CA ARG A 77 5.97 -4.93 16.84
C ARG A 77 6.97 -5.61 17.78
N SER A 78 7.26 -6.89 17.54
CA SER A 78 8.18 -7.67 18.36
C SER A 78 9.58 -7.04 18.41
N PRO A 79 10.09 -6.63 19.60
CA PRO A 79 11.44 -6.07 19.72
C PRO A 79 12.55 -7.04 19.32
N ARG A 80 12.27 -8.35 19.36
CA ARG A 80 13.20 -9.40 18.94
C ARG A 80 13.42 -9.43 17.43
N HIS A 81 12.43 -8.97 16.64
CA HIS A 81 12.42 -9.11 15.19
C HIS A 81 12.47 -7.78 14.45
N SER A 82 11.93 -6.72 15.04
CA SER A 82 11.65 -5.45 14.35
C SER A 82 12.90 -4.75 13.81
N LEU A 83 14.09 -5.02 14.35
CA LEU A 83 15.36 -4.45 13.88
C LEU A 83 16.30 -5.48 13.24
N LEU A 84 15.86 -6.74 13.12
CA LEU A 84 16.63 -7.77 12.45
C LEU A 84 16.57 -7.60 10.93
N HIS A 85 17.62 -8.07 10.27
CA HIS A 85 17.59 -8.24 8.83
C HIS A 85 16.44 -9.21 8.45
N PRO A 86 15.66 -8.97 7.37
CA PRO A 86 14.51 -9.80 7.03
C PRO A 86 14.84 -11.30 6.97
N PHE A 87 16.00 -11.65 6.42
CA PHE A 87 16.42 -13.05 6.27
C PHE A 87 16.86 -13.70 7.57
N GLU A 88 17.13 -12.93 8.62
CA GLU A 88 17.41 -13.44 9.96
C GLU A 88 16.12 -13.50 10.78
N ALA A 89 15.26 -12.48 10.70
CA ALA A 89 13.97 -12.45 11.36
C ALA A 89 13.08 -13.61 10.93
N LEU A 90 12.98 -13.86 9.61
CA LEU A 90 12.10 -14.86 9.03
C LEU A 90 12.68 -16.30 9.08
N LYS A 91 13.77 -16.53 9.83
CA LYS A 91 14.22 -17.88 10.21
C LYS A 91 13.46 -18.44 11.42
N ASP A 92 12.94 -17.55 12.28
CA ASP A 92 12.11 -17.95 13.41
C ASP A 92 10.76 -18.45 12.87
N GLU A 93 10.50 -19.75 13.00
CA GLU A 93 9.33 -20.43 12.43
C GLU A 93 8.01 -19.92 13.02
N GLU A 94 7.96 -19.62 14.32
CA GLU A 94 6.76 -19.13 14.98
C GLU A 94 6.44 -17.71 14.51
N PHE A 95 7.48 -16.87 14.43
CA PHE A 95 7.34 -15.53 13.90
C PHE A 95 6.95 -15.53 12.42
N LEU A 96 7.58 -16.37 11.60
CA LEU A 96 7.26 -16.53 10.19
C LEU A 96 5.82 -16.99 9.98
N ALA A 97 5.31 -17.93 10.78
CA ALA A 97 3.93 -18.38 10.72
C ALA A 97 2.95 -17.22 11.00
N LYS A 98 3.22 -16.39 12.02
CA LYS A 98 2.43 -15.19 12.32
C LYS A 98 2.47 -14.18 11.16
N VAL A 99 3.65 -13.96 10.57
CA VAL A 99 3.80 -13.08 9.40
C VAL A 99 3.00 -13.61 8.20
N LYS A 100 3.08 -14.90 7.88
CA LYS A 100 2.34 -15.52 6.75
C LYS A 100 0.83 -15.32 6.92
N ILE A 101 0.29 -15.63 8.09
CA ILE A 101 -1.14 -15.42 8.40
C ILE A 101 -1.54 -13.95 8.22
N GLU A 102 -0.73 -13.03 8.74
CA GLU A 102 -1.05 -11.61 8.69
C GLU A 102 -0.92 -11.01 7.29
N VAL A 103 0.04 -11.49 6.49
CA VAL A 103 0.19 -11.11 5.08
C VAL A 103 -1.03 -11.55 4.26
N GLU A 104 -1.56 -12.75 4.47
CA GLU A 104 -2.75 -13.21 3.72
C GLU A 104 -3.99 -12.37 4.05
N LYS A 105 -4.19 -11.99 5.32
CA LYS A 105 -5.24 -11.02 5.69
C LYS A 105 -5.03 -9.67 5.00
N LEU A 106 -3.79 -9.18 5.00
CA LEU A 106 -3.47 -7.88 4.38
C LEU A 106 -3.62 -7.92 2.86
N LYS A 107 -3.33 -9.04 2.20
CA LYS A 107 -3.60 -9.21 0.76
C LYS A 107 -5.08 -9.04 0.44
N VAL A 108 -5.98 -9.61 1.25
CA VAL A 108 -7.43 -9.44 1.07
C VAL A 108 -7.83 -7.97 1.19
N LEU A 109 -7.31 -7.26 2.20
CA LEU A 109 -7.59 -5.82 2.37
C LEU A 109 -7.01 -4.98 1.23
N ALA A 110 -5.79 -5.28 0.79
CA ALA A 110 -5.14 -4.59 -0.32
C ALA A 110 -5.88 -4.84 -1.65
N ALA A 111 -6.35 -6.06 -1.89
CA ALA A 111 -7.17 -6.42 -3.03
C ALA A 111 -8.54 -5.71 -3.00
N GLY A 112 -9.19 -5.65 -1.84
CA GLY A 112 -10.44 -4.89 -1.67
C GLY A 112 -10.25 -3.40 -1.92
N GLU A 113 -9.15 -2.81 -1.45
CA GLU A 113 -8.82 -1.39 -1.73
C GLU A 113 -8.49 -1.16 -3.22
N LEU A 114 -7.85 -2.13 -3.87
CA LEU A 114 -7.57 -2.07 -5.30
C LEU A 114 -8.88 -2.14 -6.12
N GLN A 115 -9.78 -3.08 -5.78
CA GLN A 115 -11.12 -3.17 -6.35
C GLN A 115 -11.91 -1.88 -6.12
N ARG A 116 -11.89 -1.31 -4.90
CA ARG A 116 -12.59 -0.05 -4.62
C ARG A 116 -12.12 1.09 -5.52
N ARG A 117 -10.82 1.12 -5.87
CA ARG A 117 -10.24 2.17 -6.72
C ARG A 117 -10.45 1.92 -8.21
N LEU A 118 -10.41 0.67 -8.65
CA LEU A 118 -10.31 0.30 -10.06
C LEU A 118 -11.48 -0.54 -10.61
N GLY A 119 -12.32 -1.10 -9.74
CA GLY A 119 -13.44 -1.98 -10.07
C GLY A 119 -14.41 -1.36 -11.08
N ALA A 120 -14.75 -0.09 -10.89
CA ALA A 120 -15.60 0.67 -11.82
C ALA A 120 -15.06 0.76 -13.27
N PHE A 121 -13.76 0.50 -13.49
CA PHE A 121 -13.18 0.48 -14.83
C PHE A 121 -13.07 -0.93 -15.42
N SER A 122 -13.13 -1.97 -14.58
CA SER A 122 -12.89 -3.36 -14.98
C SER A 122 -14.11 -3.95 -15.69
N ARG A 123 -13.89 -4.52 -16.88
CA ARG A 123 -14.95 -5.23 -17.61
C ARG A 123 -15.41 -6.48 -16.86
N ALA A 124 -14.48 -7.18 -16.20
CA ALA A 124 -14.81 -8.34 -15.38
C ALA A 124 -15.65 -7.97 -14.14
N ASP A 125 -15.51 -6.76 -13.59
CA ASP A 125 -16.35 -6.29 -12.46
C ASP A 125 -17.66 -5.63 -12.91
N ALA A 126 -17.90 -5.44 -14.21
CA ALA A 126 -19.05 -4.66 -14.70
C ALA A 126 -20.42 -5.12 -14.15
N ALA A 127 -20.67 -6.43 -14.07
CA ALA A 127 -21.91 -6.96 -13.50
C ALA A 127 -22.02 -6.69 -11.99
N ARG A 128 -20.92 -6.79 -11.27
CA ARG A 128 -20.86 -6.50 -9.83
C ARG A 128 -21.09 -5.01 -9.57
N GLU A 129 -20.47 -4.14 -10.36
CA GLU A 129 -20.61 -2.68 -10.23
C GLU A 129 -22.02 -2.21 -10.60
N ALA A 130 -22.65 -2.80 -11.62
CA ALA A 130 -24.05 -2.50 -11.96
C ALA A 130 -25.00 -2.81 -10.80
N VAL A 131 -24.75 -3.88 -10.04
CA VAL A 131 -25.51 -4.19 -8.82
C VAL A 131 -25.22 -3.16 -7.71
N LEU A 132 -23.95 -2.84 -7.46
CA LEU A 132 -23.56 -1.87 -6.44
C LEU A 132 -24.08 -0.46 -6.72
N ASN A 133 -24.22 -0.09 -7.99
CA ASN A 133 -24.77 1.19 -8.42
C ASN A 133 -26.31 1.21 -8.49
N GLY A 134 -26.98 0.09 -8.23
CA GLY A 134 -28.44 -0.03 -8.27
C GLY A 134 -29.01 -0.06 -9.70
N GLU A 135 -28.20 -0.33 -10.71
CA GLU A 135 -28.63 -0.48 -12.12
C GLU A 135 -29.28 -1.85 -12.37
N THR A 136 -28.93 -2.85 -11.55
CA THR A 136 -29.45 -4.22 -11.63
C THR A 136 -29.72 -4.79 -10.24
N GLU A 137 -30.74 -5.62 -10.10
CA GLU A 137 -31.03 -6.32 -8.84
C GLU A 137 -30.18 -7.59 -8.68
N VAL A 138 -29.95 -7.99 -7.43
CA VAL A 138 -29.19 -9.21 -7.14
C VAL A 138 -30.05 -10.43 -7.49
N LEU A 139 -29.50 -11.35 -8.27
CA LEU A 139 -30.18 -12.62 -8.54
C LEU A 139 -30.07 -13.51 -7.31
N ASP A 140 -31.21 -13.79 -6.68
CA ASP A 140 -31.31 -14.84 -5.67
C ASP A 140 -31.23 -16.22 -6.34
N ASP A 141 -30.69 -17.21 -5.63
CA ASP A 141 -30.40 -18.60 -6.05
C ASP A 141 -31.58 -19.37 -6.66
N ASP A 142 -32.80 -18.83 -6.61
CA ASP A 142 -34.03 -19.50 -7.07
C ASP A 142 -34.57 -19.01 -8.43
N GLY A 143 -33.88 -18.14 -9.16
CA GLY A 143 -34.27 -17.76 -10.53
C GLY A 143 -35.63 -17.04 -10.66
N GLY A 144 -36.22 -16.59 -9.55
CA GLY A 144 -37.47 -15.83 -9.53
C GLY A 144 -37.22 -14.33 -9.58
N GLN A 145 -37.58 -13.68 -10.69
CA GLN A 145 -37.71 -12.22 -10.74
C GLN A 145 -38.76 -11.75 -9.72
N ARG A 146 -38.36 -11.01 -8.69
CA ARG A 146 -39.32 -10.22 -7.91
C ARG A 146 -39.63 -8.94 -8.67
N LYS A 147 -40.88 -8.79 -9.12
CA LYS A 147 -41.42 -7.47 -9.46
C LYS A 147 -41.56 -6.67 -8.17
N GLY A 148 -40.80 -5.58 -8.05
CA GLY A 148 -41.04 -4.56 -7.04
C GLY A 148 -42.37 -3.88 -7.32
N GLU A 149 -43.45 -4.35 -6.70
CA GLU A 149 -44.74 -3.67 -6.69
C GLU A 149 -44.90 -2.89 -5.39
N THR A 150 -44.86 -1.57 -5.51
CA THR A 150 -45.24 -0.63 -4.46
C THR A 150 -46.75 -0.68 -4.25
N THR A 151 -47.22 -1.12 -3.08
CA THR A 151 -48.55 -0.72 -2.58
C THR A 151 -48.61 -0.78 -1.06
N ALA A 152 -49.27 0.21 -0.50
CA ALA A 152 -49.37 0.48 0.93
C ALA A 152 -50.60 -0.19 1.58
N LYS A 153 -50.48 -0.48 2.89
CA LYS A 153 -51.51 -0.79 3.91
C LYS A 153 -52.08 -2.23 3.86
N THR A 154 -52.30 -2.99 4.96
CA THR A 154 -52.59 -2.70 6.39
C THR A 154 -52.36 -3.97 7.25
N GLU A 155 -52.17 -3.78 8.56
CA GLU A 155 -52.29 -4.63 9.80
C GLU A 155 -52.97 -6.03 9.64
N ASP A 156 -52.66 -7.15 10.32
CA ASP A 156 -52.28 -7.45 11.72
C ASP A 156 -51.90 -8.97 11.88
N GLU A 157 -51.27 -9.30 13.02
CA GLU A 157 -51.07 -10.60 13.73
C GLU A 157 -50.15 -11.74 13.21
N GLY A 158 -49.18 -12.11 14.08
CA GLY A 158 -48.97 -13.52 14.47
C GLY A 158 -47.78 -14.29 13.90
N GLU A 159 -46.75 -14.48 14.74
CA GLU A 159 -45.89 -15.69 14.85
C GLU A 159 -45.05 -16.17 13.63
N ASP A 160 -43.73 -15.97 13.71
CA ASP A 160 -42.65 -16.99 13.63
C ASP A 160 -41.30 -16.27 13.41
N LYS A 161 -40.63 -15.87 14.50
CA LYS A 161 -39.33 -15.17 14.44
C LYS A 161 -38.18 -16.18 14.54
N ASP A 162 -38.02 -17.05 13.56
CA ASP A 162 -36.78 -17.83 13.45
C ASP A 162 -36.43 -18.38 12.06
N ARG A 163 -36.76 -17.64 10.98
CA ARG A 163 -36.23 -17.95 9.64
C ARG A 163 -35.73 -16.69 8.95
N ASP A 164 -34.61 -16.85 8.26
CA ASP A 164 -34.05 -15.94 7.25
C ASP A 164 -33.00 -14.90 7.69
N LYS A 165 -32.04 -15.30 8.53
CA LYS A 165 -30.79 -14.53 8.73
C LYS A 165 -29.66 -14.81 7.73
N ASP A 166 -29.83 -15.77 6.81
CA ASP A 166 -28.70 -16.30 6.00
C ASP A 166 -28.86 -16.18 4.48
N LYS A 167 -29.72 -15.30 3.97
CA LYS A 167 -29.74 -14.96 2.55
C LYS A 167 -29.30 -13.52 2.34
N GLN A 168 -28.03 -13.24 2.64
CA GLN A 168 -27.45 -12.00 2.12
C GLN A 168 -27.32 -12.14 0.59
N PRO A 169 -27.82 -11.16 -0.17
CA PRO A 169 -27.75 -11.20 -1.62
C PRO A 169 -26.28 -11.26 -2.06
N LYS A 170 -25.91 -12.31 -2.80
CA LYS A 170 -24.53 -12.56 -3.21
C LYS A 170 -24.22 -11.74 -4.47
N LEU A 171 -23.36 -10.73 -4.32
CA LEU A 171 -22.89 -9.95 -5.47
C LEU A 171 -22.28 -10.86 -6.54
N PRO A 172 -22.45 -10.54 -7.84
CA PRO A 172 -21.78 -11.25 -8.92
C PRO A 172 -20.27 -11.39 -8.70
N SER A 173 -19.71 -12.51 -9.13
CA SER A 173 -18.26 -12.71 -9.15
C SER A 173 -17.63 -11.72 -10.14
N GLY A 174 -16.55 -11.08 -9.71
CA GLY A 174 -15.76 -10.16 -10.53
C GLY A 174 -14.36 -10.70 -10.81
N ARG A 175 -13.45 -9.79 -11.15
CA ARG A 175 -12.00 -10.03 -11.27
C ARG A 175 -11.43 -10.56 -9.96
N ASP A 176 -10.48 -11.49 -10.07
CA ASP A 176 -9.64 -11.88 -8.93
C ASP A 176 -8.59 -10.81 -8.65
N TRP A 177 -8.96 -9.80 -7.86
CA TRP A 177 -8.05 -8.73 -7.43
C TRP A 177 -6.96 -9.23 -6.48
N ALA A 178 -7.12 -10.37 -5.81
CA ALA A 178 -6.11 -10.91 -4.91
C ALA A 178 -4.90 -11.45 -5.69
N ALA A 179 -5.12 -12.02 -6.88
CA ALA A 179 -4.05 -12.42 -7.80
C ALA A 179 -3.18 -11.25 -8.31
N GLU A 180 -3.66 -10.01 -8.17
CA GLU A 180 -2.94 -8.80 -8.57
C GLU A 180 -2.05 -8.23 -7.45
N ILE A 181 -2.08 -8.83 -6.26
CA ILE A 181 -1.32 -8.39 -5.09
C ILE A 181 -0.03 -9.21 -4.95
N LYS A 182 1.09 -8.50 -4.87
CA LYS A 182 2.40 -9.05 -4.54
C LYS A 182 2.70 -8.84 -3.06
N CYS A 183 3.49 -9.72 -2.47
CA CYS A 183 4.06 -9.50 -1.15
C CYS A 183 5.53 -9.89 -1.11
N GLY A 184 6.28 -9.29 -0.17
CA GLY A 184 7.66 -9.70 0.06
C GLY A 184 8.48 -8.71 0.86
N VAL A 185 9.71 -9.11 1.15
CA VAL A 185 10.73 -8.26 1.78
C VAL A 185 11.82 -7.94 0.78
N HIS A 186 12.40 -6.75 0.87
CA HIS A 186 13.60 -6.44 0.11
C HIS A 186 14.81 -7.18 0.69
N ALA A 187 15.59 -7.82 -0.18
CA ALA A 187 16.82 -8.54 0.18
C ALA A 187 17.85 -7.64 0.89
N VAL A 188 17.87 -6.34 0.56
CA VAL A 188 18.60 -5.32 1.33
C VAL A 188 17.63 -4.18 1.68
N PRO A 189 17.14 -4.08 2.92
CA PRO A 189 16.10 -3.11 3.29
C PRO A 189 16.61 -1.67 3.33
N SER A 190 15.79 -0.74 2.84
CA SER A 190 16.11 0.70 2.85
C SER A 190 15.94 1.33 4.23
N MET A 191 14.94 0.88 5.00
CA MET A 191 14.66 1.28 6.37
C MET A 191 15.28 0.29 7.38
N GLY A 192 15.50 0.76 8.61
CA GLY A 192 16.10 -0.05 9.68
C GLY A 192 15.13 -0.99 10.37
N HIS A 193 13.83 -0.71 10.33
CA HIS A 193 12.82 -1.63 10.85
C HIS A 193 12.41 -2.63 9.77
N LEU A 194 12.20 -3.89 10.15
CA LEU A 194 11.61 -4.91 9.29
C LEU A 194 10.24 -4.43 8.80
N HIS A 195 10.04 -4.53 7.50
CA HIS A 195 8.79 -4.16 6.83
C HIS A 195 8.56 -5.13 5.68
N ILE A 196 7.36 -5.71 5.64
CA ILE A 196 6.91 -6.57 4.56
C ILE A 196 6.05 -5.69 3.64
N HIS A 197 6.38 -5.65 2.37
CA HIS A 197 5.61 -4.97 1.35
C HIS A 197 4.40 -5.83 0.98
N VAL A 198 3.21 -5.22 0.92
CA VAL A 198 2.02 -5.79 0.27
C VAL A 198 1.45 -4.73 -0.65
N LEU A 199 1.51 -4.99 -1.96
CA LEU A 199 1.25 -3.98 -2.99
C LEU A 199 0.66 -4.58 -4.26
N SER A 200 -0.08 -3.77 -5.01
CA SER A 200 -0.56 -4.16 -6.34
C SER A 200 0.59 -4.21 -7.35
N ARG A 201 0.47 -5.08 -8.36
CA ARG A 201 1.55 -5.37 -9.31
C ARG A 201 1.74 -4.34 -10.42
N ASP A 202 0.85 -3.35 -10.53
CA ASP A 202 0.77 -2.37 -11.62
C ASP A 202 2.02 -1.49 -11.75
N MET A 203 2.73 -1.25 -10.66
CA MET A 203 3.93 -0.38 -10.62
C MET A 203 3.65 1.06 -11.12
N HIS A 204 2.39 1.47 -11.14
CA HIS A 204 1.94 2.78 -11.57
C HIS A 204 1.85 3.72 -10.36
N SER A 205 2.76 4.69 -10.30
CA SER A 205 2.76 5.69 -9.23
C SER A 205 3.65 6.89 -9.55
N PRO A 206 3.26 8.11 -9.14
CA PRO A 206 4.16 9.27 -9.15
C PRO A 206 5.46 9.07 -8.36
N ALA A 207 5.46 8.20 -7.34
CA ALA A 207 6.63 7.87 -6.52
C ALA A 207 7.56 6.79 -7.17
N MET A 208 7.15 6.18 -8.28
CA MET A 208 8.02 5.38 -9.14
C MET A 208 8.91 6.32 -9.97
N LYS A 209 10.10 6.65 -9.45
CA LYS A 209 10.96 7.73 -9.97
C LYS A 209 12.25 7.28 -10.62
N HIS A 210 12.77 6.12 -10.25
CA HIS A 210 14.10 5.69 -10.68
C HIS A 210 14.13 4.19 -10.93
N ARG A 211 15.09 3.74 -11.74
CA ARG A 211 15.36 2.33 -12.02
C ARG A 211 15.48 1.45 -10.77
N LYS A 212 16.14 1.96 -9.72
CA LYS A 212 16.25 1.24 -8.45
C LYS A 212 14.89 1.00 -7.79
N HIS A 213 13.94 1.95 -7.91
CA HIS A 213 12.60 1.74 -7.37
C HIS A 213 11.88 0.63 -8.13
N TYR A 214 12.01 0.56 -9.45
CA TYR A 214 11.32 -0.46 -10.23
C TYR A 214 11.93 -1.85 -10.01
N ASN A 215 13.26 -1.96 -10.13
CA ASN A 215 13.96 -3.24 -10.00
C ASN A 215 13.87 -3.82 -8.59
N SER A 216 13.68 -3.00 -7.55
CA SER A 216 13.52 -3.54 -6.20
C SER A 216 12.26 -4.41 -6.06
N PHE A 217 11.23 -4.21 -6.88
CA PHE A 217 9.99 -5.00 -6.86
C PHE A 217 9.85 -5.97 -8.04
N ASN A 218 10.60 -5.80 -9.12
CA ASN A 218 10.47 -6.59 -10.37
C ASN A 218 11.72 -7.42 -10.69
N THR A 219 12.48 -7.75 -9.66
CA THR A 219 13.59 -8.71 -9.73
C THR A 219 13.56 -9.58 -8.46
N PRO A 220 14.38 -10.65 -8.36
CA PRO A 220 14.49 -11.44 -7.12
C PRO A 220 14.97 -10.66 -5.88
N PHE A 221 15.20 -9.35 -6.01
CA PHE A 221 15.43 -8.45 -4.88
C PHE A 221 14.22 -8.32 -3.95
N LEU A 222 12.99 -8.45 -4.47
CA LEU A 222 11.81 -8.67 -3.64
C LEU A 222 11.63 -10.17 -3.44
N VAL A 223 11.82 -10.63 -2.22
CA VAL A 223 11.69 -12.05 -1.85
C VAL A 223 10.31 -12.26 -1.27
N ASP A 224 9.54 -13.20 -1.84
CA ASP A 224 8.22 -13.53 -1.33
C ASP A 224 8.32 -14.11 0.10
N VAL A 225 7.40 -13.72 0.98
CA VAL A 225 7.29 -14.28 2.33
C VAL A 225 7.05 -15.79 2.29
N ALA A 226 6.36 -16.27 1.25
CA ALA A 226 6.12 -17.69 1.04
C ALA A 226 7.42 -18.50 0.92
N ASP A 227 8.48 -17.90 0.38
CA ASP A 227 9.76 -18.56 0.10
C ASP A 227 10.65 -18.70 1.34
N PHE A 228 10.30 -18.06 2.46
CA PHE A 228 11.08 -18.19 3.70
C PHE A 228 10.75 -19.48 4.46
N PRO A 229 11.74 -20.04 5.18
CA PRO A 229 13.14 -19.61 5.24
C PRO A 229 13.92 -19.95 3.96
N LEU A 230 14.84 -19.07 3.54
CA LEU A 230 15.68 -19.32 2.36
C LEU A 230 16.82 -20.30 2.68
N GLU A 231 17.17 -21.16 1.72
CA GLU A 231 18.36 -22.02 1.79
C GLU A 231 19.66 -21.21 1.83
N SER A 232 20.75 -21.82 2.31
CA SER A 232 22.02 -21.10 2.53
C SER A 232 22.70 -20.61 1.25
N ASP A 233 22.51 -21.31 0.14
CA ASP A 233 23.08 -21.05 -1.19
C ASP A 233 22.12 -20.31 -2.12
N ASP A 234 20.96 -19.87 -1.61
CA ASP A 234 19.98 -19.13 -2.39
C ASP A 234 20.57 -17.81 -2.93
N LEU A 235 20.49 -17.61 -4.26
CA LEU A 235 21.02 -16.43 -4.96
C LEU A 235 20.49 -15.10 -4.38
N ARG A 236 19.31 -15.10 -3.78
CA ARG A 236 18.70 -13.91 -3.17
C ARG A 236 19.43 -13.43 -1.92
N ARG A 237 20.28 -14.28 -1.32
CA ARG A 237 21.21 -13.93 -0.22
C ARG A 237 22.43 -13.13 -0.69
N GLY A 238 22.76 -13.16 -1.98
CA GLY A 238 23.84 -12.36 -2.62
C GLY A 238 23.33 -11.30 -3.61
N PRO A 239 22.41 -10.40 -3.23
CA PRO A 239 21.73 -9.53 -4.20
C PRO A 239 22.65 -8.50 -4.89
N ARG A 240 23.82 -8.21 -4.30
CA ARG A 240 24.80 -7.27 -4.85
C ARG A 240 25.63 -7.93 -5.94
N GLU A 241 26.08 -9.14 -5.66
CA GLU A 241 26.84 -10.05 -6.53
C GLU A 241 25.99 -10.36 -7.78
N GLU A 242 24.74 -10.75 -7.55
CA GLU A 242 23.75 -11.02 -8.61
C GLU A 242 23.31 -9.78 -9.38
N GLY A 243 23.63 -8.59 -8.85
CA GLY A 243 23.35 -7.33 -9.51
C GLY A 243 21.87 -7.13 -9.83
N PHE A 244 20.93 -7.54 -8.97
CA PHE A 244 19.49 -7.42 -9.25
C PHE A 244 19.07 -5.97 -9.54
N MET A 245 19.57 -5.01 -8.76
CA MET A 245 19.36 -3.57 -8.98
C MET A 245 20.04 -3.07 -10.27
N ARG A 246 21.06 -3.83 -10.71
CA ARG A 246 21.89 -3.79 -11.93
C ARG A 246 21.21 -4.27 -13.22
N ARG A 247 20.06 -4.95 -13.11
CA ARG A 247 19.41 -5.60 -14.27
C ARG A 247 18.72 -4.59 -15.19
N ASP A 248 18.40 -5.08 -16.37
CA ASP A 248 17.56 -4.40 -17.34
C ASP A 248 16.16 -4.18 -16.78
N LEU A 249 15.53 -3.12 -17.27
CA LEU A 249 14.16 -2.76 -17.00
C LEU A 249 13.24 -3.58 -17.92
N VAL A 250 12.63 -4.63 -17.38
CA VAL A 250 11.70 -5.49 -18.12
C VAL A 250 10.29 -5.27 -17.61
N CYS A 251 9.34 -5.03 -18.50
CA CYS A 251 7.93 -4.83 -18.13
C CYS A 251 7.37 -6.08 -17.43
N TRP A 252 6.65 -5.87 -16.33
CA TRP A 252 6.06 -6.93 -15.53
C TRP A 252 4.90 -7.65 -16.23
N ARG A 253 4.23 -6.97 -17.18
CA ARG A 253 3.04 -7.47 -17.90
C ARG A 253 3.41 -8.11 -19.23
N CYS A 254 4.01 -7.36 -20.15
CA CYS A 254 4.30 -7.85 -21.50
C CYS A 254 5.72 -8.42 -21.71
N GLY A 255 6.63 -8.22 -20.76
CA GLY A 255 8.02 -8.69 -20.87
C GLY A 255 8.93 -7.86 -21.80
N GLU A 256 8.47 -6.73 -22.34
CA GLU A 256 9.30 -5.83 -23.15
C GLU A 256 10.50 -5.31 -22.35
N ASN A 257 11.69 -5.29 -22.98
CA ASN A 257 12.95 -4.89 -22.36
C ASN A 257 13.37 -3.46 -22.76
N PHE A 258 13.49 -2.59 -21.76
CA PHE A 258 13.87 -1.18 -21.88
C PHE A 258 15.34 -0.90 -21.52
N GLY A 259 16.14 -1.92 -21.22
CA GLY A 259 17.53 -1.78 -20.79
C GLY A 259 17.66 -0.89 -19.56
N ASN A 260 18.29 0.27 -19.70
CA ASN A 260 18.39 1.28 -18.64
C ASN A 260 17.47 2.50 -18.84
N ARG A 261 16.57 2.48 -19.83
CA ARG A 261 15.75 3.62 -20.27
C ARG A 261 14.48 3.75 -19.43
N PHE A 262 14.65 4.22 -18.18
CA PHE A 262 13.57 4.33 -17.21
C PHE A 262 12.40 5.23 -17.65
N LYS A 263 12.68 6.29 -18.41
CA LYS A 263 11.63 7.19 -18.92
C LYS A 263 10.68 6.43 -19.87
N GLU A 264 11.23 5.66 -20.80
CA GLU A 264 10.45 4.86 -21.75
C GLU A 264 9.65 3.77 -21.03
N LEU A 265 10.26 3.06 -20.06
CA LEU A 265 9.52 2.12 -19.23
C LEU A 265 8.34 2.81 -18.52
N LYS A 266 8.56 4.01 -17.96
CA LYS A 266 7.50 4.71 -17.23
C LYS A 266 6.34 5.14 -18.13
N GLU A 267 6.64 5.59 -19.36
CA GLU A 267 5.62 5.89 -20.37
C GLU A 267 4.89 4.62 -20.83
N HIS A 268 5.59 3.50 -20.91
CA HIS A 268 4.99 2.20 -21.23
C HIS A 268 4.08 1.69 -20.09
N LEU A 269 4.49 1.80 -18.83
CA LEU A 269 3.69 1.42 -17.67
C LEU A 269 2.37 2.21 -17.56
N GLU A 270 2.32 3.45 -18.06
CA GLU A 270 1.07 4.21 -18.17
C GLU A 270 0.07 3.50 -19.09
N LYS A 271 0.53 3.06 -20.26
CA LYS A 271 -0.30 2.35 -21.24
C LYS A 271 -0.75 1.00 -20.71
N GLU A 272 0.19 0.24 -20.15
CA GLU A 272 -0.09 -1.05 -19.52
C GLU A 272 -1.11 -0.92 -18.39
N PHE A 273 -1.01 0.12 -17.55
CA PHE A 273 -1.98 0.39 -16.49
C PHE A 273 -3.37 0.72 -17.04
N GLU A 274 -3.46 1.57 -18.06
CA GLU A 274 -4.73 1.94 -18.69
C GLU A 274 -5.45 0.76 -19.32
N GLU A 275 -4.72 -0.20 -19.89
CA GLU A 275 -5.26 -1.45 -20.43
C GLU A 275 -5.65 -2.42 -19.31
N TRP A 276 -4.71 -2.69 -18.41
CA TRP A 276 -4.86 -3.66 -17.32
C TRP A 276 -6.02 -3.32 -16.40
N LYS A 277 -6.22 -2.04 -16.02
CA LYS A 277 -7.33 -1.64 -15.13
C LYS A 277 -8.71 -1.87 -15.75
N ARG A 278 -8.80 -2.03 -17.07
CA ARG A 278 -10.06 -2.26 -17.80
C ARG A 278 -10.38 -3.72 -18.03
N GLU A 279 -9.43 -4.63 -17.81
CA GLU A 279 -9.70 -6.07 -17.81
C GLU A 279 -10.72 -6.41 -16.72
#